data_AF-A0A2H0D5Y9-F1
#
_entry.id   AF-A0A2H0D5Y9-F1
#
_cell.length_a   1.000
_cell.length_b   1.000
_cell.length_c   1.000
_cell.angle_alpha   90.00
_cell.angle_beta   90.00
_cell.angle_gamma   90.00
#
_symmetry.space_group_name_H-M   'P 1'
#
loop_
_entity.id
_entity.type
_entity.pdbx_description
1 polymer ?
#
loop_
_entity_poly.entity_id
_entity_poly.type
_entity_poly.pdbx_seq_one_letter_code
_entity_poly.pdbx_strand_id
1 'polypeptide(L)'
;MTHTLGLLLLFSVVNFGQNEGRNGFEPKLENNKLIVTNPAGEAIFEKYFSEPEELFVNLSEGSQAEYLIRDKKIVNGIPKYFAFLYTINDTFCLIDSLYSGVYEPTPTYCSEINKTLLLIGNPEFDSLYSSFEHEYFSAVSCLQFEDGRLFNVDDQVYDIFLQENEPIISYLESVWSGSSKDCSSSTEIKSAVAAVYLNYLNAGEKVLARQFLNDYYLCPDKESFKNFLDSQF
;
A
#
# COMPACT_ATOMS: atom_id res chain seq x y z
N MET A 1 39.52 74.60 2.65
CA MET A 1 39.57 73.67 1.51
C MET A 1 40.42 72.49 1.98
N THR A 2 39.98 71.25 2.07
CA THR A 2 38.77 70.55 1.64
C THR A 2 38.71 69.32 2.53
N HIS A 3 37.53 69.01 3.07
CA HIS A 3 37.25 67.76 3.74
C HIS A 3 37.43 66.59 2.75
N THR A 4 37.96 65.47 3.22
CA THR A 4 37.64 64.19 2.59
C THR A 4 37.39 63.17 3.69
N LEU A 5 36.10 62.87 3.81
CA LEU A 5 35.49 61.84 4.63
C LEU A 5 35.93 60.49 4.08
N GLY A 6 36.76 59.76 4.83
CA GLY A 6 37.05 58.35 4.57
C GLY A 6 36.03 57.50 5.31
N LEU A 7 34.99 57.09 4.58
CA LEU A 7 33.88 56.25 5.03
C LEU A 7 34.41 54.91 5.60
N LEU A 8 34.29 54.70 6.92
CA LEU A 8 34.38 53.37 7.53
C LEU A 8 33.10 52.61 7.15
N LEU A 9 33.19 51.68 6.21
CA LEU A 9 32.17 50.65 6.02
C LEU A 9 32.37 49.58 7.10
N LEU A 10 31.66 49.75 8.22
CA LEU A 10 31.33 48.65 9.11
C LEU A 10 30.46 47.68 8.32
N PHE A 11 31.06 46.61 7.78
CA PHE A 11 30.30 45.42 7.45
C PHE A 11 29.81 44.83 8.77
N SER A 12 28.61 45.20 9.19
CA SER A 12 27.82 44.38 10.09
C SER A 12 27.59 43.07 9.36
N VAL A 13 28.46 42.09 9.63
CA VAL A 13 28.14 40.68 9.43
C VAL A 13 27.01 40.41 10.42
N VAL A 14 25.78 40.56 9.95
CA VAL A 14 24.64 39.95 10.64
C VAL A 14 24.84 38.46 10.42
N ASN A 15 25.47 37.84 11.41
CA ASN A 15 25.50 36.40 11.55
C ASN A 15 24.05 36.01 11.83
N PHE A 16 23.28 35.70 10.77
CA PHE A 16 22.07 34.92 10.96
C PHE A 16 22.57 33.55 11.41
N GLY A 17 22.51 33.34 12.73
CA GLY A 17 22.55 32.01 13.31
C GLY A 17 21.59 31.11 12.54
N GLN A 18 21.98 29.85 12.43
CA GLN A 18 21.20 28.78 11.86
C GLN A 18 19.71 28.95 12.17
N ASN A 19 18.93 29.36 11.17
CA ASN A 19 17.54 28.95 11.11
C ASN A 19 17.58 27.60 10.38
N GLU A 20 17.64 26.51 11.15
CA GLU A 20 17.21 25.19 10.70
C GLU A 20 15.68 25.20 10.49
N GLY A 21 15.20 26.06 9.58
CA GLY A 21 13.80 26.40 9.43
C GLY A 21 13.31 26.20 8.00
N ARG A 22 12.58 25.09 7.80
CA ARG A 22 11.48 24.91 6.83
C ARG A 22 11.75 25.33 5.37
N ASN A 23 12.38 24.45 4.60
CA ASN A 23 12.49 24.60 3.14
C ASN A 23 11.84 23.42 2.41
N GLY A 24 10.52 23.24 2.56
CA GLY A 24 9.77 22.20 1.86
C GLY A 24 8.26 22.40 1.97
N PHE A 25 7.49 21.64 1.21
CA PHE A 25 6.04 21.58 1.39
C PHE A 25 5.73 20.87 2.70
N GLU A 26 4.84 21.44 3.51
CA GLU A 26 4.47 20.87 4.81
C GLU A 26 3.07 20.24 4.73
N PRO A 27 2.95 18.91 4.58
CA PRO A 27 1.66 18.24 4.71
C PRO A 27 1.24 18.19 6.18
N LYS A 28 -0.06 18.41 6.41
CA LYS A 28 -0.68 18.30 7.73
C LYS A 28 -2.04 17.63 7.59
N LEU A 29 -2.20 16.46 8.22
CA LEU A 29 -3.49 15.78 8.32
C LEU A 29 -4.24 16.23 9.58
N GLU A 30 -5.34 16.97 9.41
CA GLU A 30 -6.22 17.39 10.50
C GLU A 30 -7.54 16.61 10.43
N ASN A 31 -7.71 15.63 11.33
CA ASN A 31 -8.79 14.65 11.27
C ASN A 31 -8.79 13.91 9.91
N ASN A 32 -9.73 14.24 9.04
CA ASN A 32 -9.85 13.64 7.71
C ASN A 32 -9.48 14.60 6.57
N LYS A 33 -8.88 15.76 6.87
CA LYS A 33 -8.49 16.77 5.87
C LYS A 33 -6.97 16.90 5.81
N LEU A 34 -6.39 16.59 4.67
CA LEU A 34 -5.01 16.97 4.36
C LEU A 34 -4.98 18.42 3.91
N ILE A 35 -4.09 19.21 4.51
CA ILE A 35 -3.72 20.55 4.07
C ILE A 35 -2.23 20.55 3.80
N VAL A 36 -1.79 21.15 2.69
CA VAL A 36 -0.37 21.33 2.40
C VAL A 36 -0.07 22.80 2.24
N THR A 37 0.92 23.29 3.00
CA THR A 37 1.43 24.66 2.88
C THR A 37 2.73 24.69 2.10
N ASN A 38 2.86 25.71 1.23
CA ASN A 38 4.12 25.99 0.54
C ASN A 38 5.14 26.66 1.50
N PRO A 39 6.40 26.87 1.08
CA PRO A 39 7.41 27.55 1.90
C PRO A 39 7.07 29.00 2.28
N ALA A 40 6.12 29.65 1.60
CA ALA A 40 5.63 30.97 1.96
C ALA A 40 4.56 30.93 3.08
N GLY A 41 4.16 29.73 3.53
CA GLY A 41 3.13 29.51 4.53
C GLY A 41 1.70 29.55 3.99
N GLU A 42 1.52 29.55 2.66
CA GLU A 42 0.21 29.57 2.02
C GLU A 42 -0.29 28.14 1.79
N ALA A 43 -1.56 27.88 2.09
CA ALA A 43 -2.19 26.59 1.77
C ALA A 43 -2.39 26.48 0.25
N ILE A 44 -1.75 25.48 -0.35
CA ILE A 44 -1.76 25.26 -1.82
C ILE A 44 -2.54 24.00 -2.23
N PHE A 45 -2.82 23.11 -1.28
CA PHE A 45 -3.57 21.89 -1.54
C PHE A 45 -4.43 21.54 -0.34
N GLU A 46 -5.64 21.08 -0.62
CA GLU A 46 -6.54 20.52 0.37
C GLU A 46 -7.27 19.30 -0.19
N LYS A 47 -7.39 18.24 0.60
CA LYS A 47 -8.16 17.05 0.24
C LYS A 47 -8.81 16.42 1.47
N TYR A 48 -10.07 16.02 1.31
CA TYR A 48 -10.78 15.25 2.33
C TYR A 48 -10.71 13.76 2.02
N PHE A 49 -10.53 12.97 3.07
CA PHE A 49 -10.50 11.52 3.11
C PHE A 49 -11.62 11.00 4.01
N SER A 50 -11.81 9.68 4.07
CA SER A 50 -12.84 9.05 4.89
C SER A 50 -12.30 8.80 6.31
N GLU A 51 -11.32 7.92 6.42
CA GLU A 51 -10.60 7.56 7.65
C GLU A 51 -9.10 7.41 7.29
N PRO A 52 -8.38 8.54 7.12
CA PRO A 52 -7.00 8.53 6.69
C PRO A 52 -6.02 8.23 7.83
N GLU A 53 -4.93 7.58 7.47
CA GLU A 53 -3.71 7.47 8.27
C GLU A 53 -2.52 7.94 7.43
N GLU A 54 -1.65 8.77 8.01
CA GLU A 54 -0.45 9.27 7.34
C GLU A 54 0.81 8.51 7.77
N LEU A 55 1.68 8.27 6.80
CA LEU A 55 2.98 7.63 6.99
C LEU A 55 4.03 8.35 6.15
N PHE A 56 5.24 8.48 6.71
CA PHE A 56 6.44 8.85 5.95
C PHE A 56 7.24 7.58 5.70
N VAL A 57 7.39 7.20 4.44
CA VAL A 57 7.97 5.93 4.01
C VAL A 57 9.16 6.18 3.10
N ASN A 58 10.24 5.40 3.24
CA ASN A 58 11.39 5.51 2.35
C ASN A 58 11.34 4.38 1.32
N LEU A 59 10.66 4.63 0.21
CA LEU A 59 10.54 3.68 -0.90
C LEU A 59 11.63 3.87 -1.95
N SER A 60 12.21 5.08 -2.07
CA SER A 60 13.20 5.44 -3.10
C SER A 60 14.66 5.13 -2.78
N GLU A 61 14.95 4.45 -1.65
CA GLU A 61 16.30 4.13 -1.16
C GLU A 61 17.33 5.28 -1.29
N GLY A 62 17.37 6.14 -0.26
CA GLY A 62 18.40 7.18 -0.14
C GLY A 62 17.93 8.59 -0.47
N SER A 63 16.66 8.74 -0.83
CA SER A 63 16.00 10.04 -0.90
C SER A 63 15.19 10.33 0.38
N GLN A 64 14.66 11.55 0.50
CA GLN A 64 13.72 11.90 1.58
C GLN A 64 12.47 11.02 1.48
N ALA A 65 11.85 10.72 2.63
CA ALA A 65 10.68 9.86 2.70
C ALA A 65 9.52 10.40 1.84
N GLU A 66 8.90 9.53 1.04
CA GLU A 66 7.62 9.78 0.42
C GLU A 66 6.50 9.87 1.46
N TYR A 67 5.47 10.65 1.16
CA TYR A 67 4.32 10.81 2.04
C TYR A 67 3.17 9.95 1.54
N LEU A 68 2.82 8.95 2.34
CA LEU A 68 1.76 7.98 2.05
C LEU A 68 0.54 8.29 2.92
N ILE A 69 -0.63 8.44 2.29
CA ILE A 69 -1.92 8.42 2.99
C ILE A 69 -2.62 7.12 2.67
N ARG A 70 -3.00 6.39 3.70
CA ARG A 70 -3.86 5.21 3.62
C ARG A 70 -5.25 5.63 4.04
N ASP A 71 -6.23 5.55 3.16
CA ASP A 71 -7.63 5.91 3.47
C ASP A 71 -8.49 4.65 3.51
N LYS A 72 -9.27 4.48 4.58
CA LYS A 72 -10.24 3.40 4.71
C LYS A 72 -11.65 3.91 4.55
N LYS A 73 -12.46 3.22 3.74
CA LYS A 73 -13.87 3.50 3.53
C LYS A 73 -14.71 2.25 3.72
N ILE A 74 -15.79 2.32 4.48
CA ILE A 74 -16.73 1.21 4.61
C ILE A 74 -17.75 1.26 3.46
N VAL A 75 -17.80 0.21 2.64
CA VAL A 75 -18.74 0.06 1.53
C VAL A 75 -19.53 -1.22 1.73
N ASN A 76 -20.85 -1.11 1.90
CA ASN A 76 -21.74 -2.24 2.20
C ASN A 76 -21.27 -3.10 3.39
N GLY A 77 -20.67 -2.47 4.40
CA GLY A 77 -20.12 -3.17 5.59
C GLY A 77 -18.70 -3.72 5.42
N ILE A 78 -18.14 -3.68 4.21
CA ILE A 78 -16.79 -4.19 3.93
C ILE A 78 -15.79 -3.01 3.95
N PRO A 79 -14.65 -3.11 4.67
CA PRO A 79 -13.60 -2.11 4.62
C PRO A 79 -12.90 -2.14 3.26
N LYS A 80 -12.80 -0.98 2.62
CA LYS A 80 -12.13 -0.76 1.34
C LYS A 80 -11.01 0.27 1.52
N TYR A 81 -9.81 -0.06 1.06
CA TYR A 81 -8.60 0.71 1.30
C TYR A 81 -8.06 1.36 0.03
N PHE A 82 -7.57 2.58 0.19
CA PHE A 82 -6.95 3.38 -0.86
C PHE A 82 -5.59 3.86 -0.38
N ALA A 83 -4.61 3.93 -1.28
CA ALA A 83 -3.29 4.49 -1.01
C ALA A 83 -3.11 5.74 -1.87
N PHE A 84 -2.57 6.82 -1.30
CA PHE A 84 -2.18 8.02 -2.03
C PHE A 84 -0.73 8.33 -1.70
N LEU A 85 0.15 8.23 -2.69
CA LEU A 85 1.58 8.45 -2.52
C LEU A 85 1.96 9.81 -3.09
N TYR A 86 2.65 10.63 -2.30
CA TYR A 86 3.06 11.98 -2.69
C TYR A 86 4.57 12.17 -2.56
N THR A 87 5.14 12.97 -3.45
CA THR A 87 6.43 13.64 -3.18
C THR A 87 6.18 14.87 -2.31
N ILE A 88 7.11 15.19 -1.40
CA ILE A 88 6.98 16.35 -0.48
C ILE A 88 8.18 17.29 -0.46
N ASN A 89 9.15 17.07 -1.37
CA ASN A 89 10.44 17.77 -1.37
C ASN A 89 10.32 19.15 -2.07
N ASP A 90 11.02 19.34 -3.18
CA ASP A 90 10.95 20.55 -4.02
C ASP A 90 9.57 20.76 -4.66
N THR A 91 8.75 19.71 -4.69
CA THR A 91 7.38 19.73 -5.21
C THR A 91 6.47 18.85 -4.38
N PHE A 92 5.27 19.35 -4.07
CA PHE A 92 4.15 18.52 -3.64
C PHE A 92 3.39 17.99 -4.85
N CYS A 93 3.48 16.69 -5.12
CA CYS A 93 2.82 16.07 -6.26
C CYS A 93 2.30 14.69 -5.89
N LEU A 94 1.09 14.36 -6.35
CA LEU A 94 0.57 13.00 -6.30
C LEU A 94 1.35 12.15 -7.30
N ILE A 95 2.04 11.13 -6.79
CA ILE A 95 2.74 10.12 -7.60
C ILE A 95 1.70 9.15 -8.14
N ASP A 96 0.91 8.57 -7.25
CA ASP A 96 -0.10 7.58 -7.59
C ASP A 96 -1.23 7.54 -6.58
N SER A 97 -2.39 7.06 -7.01
CA SER A 97 -3.53 6.72 -6.17
C SER A 97 -4.01 5.31 -6.48
N LEU A 98 -3.90 4.41 -5.51
CA LEU A 98 -4.15 2.99 -5.69
C LEU A 98 -5.41 2.59 -4.94
N TYR A 99 -6.20 1.71 -5.57
CA TYR A 99 -7.28 1.00 -4.88
C TYR A 99 -6.78 -0.40 -4.52
N SER A 100 -6.83 -0.74 -3.23
CA SER A 100 -6.23 -1.96 -2.65
C SER A 100 -7.29 -3.02 -2.27
N GLY A 101 -8.56 -2.77 -2.59
CA GLY A 101 -9.67 -3.64 -2.18
C GLY A 101 -9.77 -3.70 -0.65
N VAL A 102 -9.80 -4.90 -0.09
CA VAL A 102 -9.88 -5.12 1.37
C VAL A 102 -8.52 -5.18 2.08
N TYR A 103 -7.42 -5.21 1.33
CA TYR A 103 -6.08 -5.26 1.92
C TYR A 103 -5.63 -3.86 2.28
N GLU A 104 -5.15 -3.67 3.51
CA GLU A 104 -4.59 -2.40 3.93
C GLU A 104 -3.19 -2.19 3.30
N PRO A 105 -2.98 -1.13 2.51
CA PRO A 105 -1.69 -0.87 1.89
C PRO A 105 -0.58 -0.82 2.94
N THR A 106 0.48 -1.60 2.75
CA THR A 106 1.49 -1.80 3.80
C THR A 106 2.90 -1.67 3.22
N PRO A 107 3.73 -0.74 3.70
CA PRO A 107 5.14 -0.69 3.38
C PRO A 107 5.88 -1.85 4.06
N THR A 108 6.57 -2.68 3.28
CA THR A 108 7.27 -3.87 3.77
C THR A 108 8.67 -3.94 3.19
N TYR A 109 9.68 -4.15 4.04
CA TYR A 109 11.04 -4.38 3.58
C TYR A 109 11.19 -5.80 3.03
N CYS A 110 11.69 -5.90 1.79
CA CYS A 110 11.97 -7.15 1.11
C CYS A 110 13.49 -7.41 1.10
N SER A 111 13.92 -8.50 1.74
CA SER A 111 15.34 -8.89 1.76
C SER A 111 15.84 -9.48 0.45
N GLU A 112 14.95 -10.03 -0.39
CA GLU A 112 15.33 -10.70 -1.65
C GLU A 112 15.88 -9.72 -2.67
N ILE A 113 15.25 -8.54 -2.76
CA ILE A 113 15.70 -7.45 -3.63
C ILE A 113 16.29 -6.26 -2.86
N ASN A 114 16.38 -6.37 -1.53
CA ASN A 114 16.88 -5.33 -0.62
C ASN A 114 16.24 -3.96 -0.91
N LYS A 115 14.91 -3.89 -0.82
CA LYS A 115 14.13 -2.64 -1.01
C LYS A 115 12.88 -2.63 -0.13
N THR A 116 12.41 -1.44 0.23
CA THR A 116 11.06 -1.28 0.80
C THR A 116 10.03 -1.26 -0.33
N LEU A 117 9.06 -2.16 -0.27
CA LEU A 117 7.96 -2.29 -1.22
C LEU A 117 6.68 -1.77 -0.61
N LEU A 118 5.75 -1.31 -1.43
CA LEU A 118 4.37 -1.05 -1.04
C LEU A 118 3.53 -2.26 -1.46
N LEU A 119 3.03 -3.02 -0.48
CA LEU A 119 2.09 -4.10 -0.71
C LEU A 119 0.69 -3.52 -0.85
N ILE A 120 -0.04 -3.96 -1.88
CA ILE A 120 -1.45 -3.64 -2.09
C ILE A 120 -2.23 -4.93 -2.37
N GLY A 121 -3.53 -4.94 -2.08
CA GLY A 121 -4.41 -6.03 -2.45
C GLY A 121 -4.94 -5.92 -3.87
N ASN A 122 -5.52 -7.00 -4.37
CA ASN A 122 -6.22 -7.05 -5.65
C ASN A 122 -7.72 -6.72 -5.46
N PRO A 123 -8.25 -5.61 -6.00
CA PRO A 123 -9.65 -5.23 -5.84
C PRO A 123 -10.65 -6.11 -6.58
N GLU A 124 -10.24 -6.88 -7.59
CA GLU A 124 -11.16 -7.77 -8.33
C GLU A 124 -11.76 -8.86 -7.41
N PHE A 125 -11.09 -9.11 -6.28
CA PHE A 125 -11.52 -10.02 -5.23
C PHE A 125 -12.72 -9.51 -4.46
N ASP A 126 -13.02 -8.22 -4.56
CA ASP A 126 -14.18 -7.62 -3.91
C ASP A 126 -15.49 -8.28 -4.30
N SER A 127 -15.54 -8.83 -5.53
CA SER A 127 -16.67 -9.56 -6.08
C SER A 127 -16.88 -10.95 -5.45
N LEU A 128 -15.85 -11.51 -4.80
CA LEU A 128 -15.90 -12.82 -4.18
C LEU A 128 -16.53 -12.77 -2.79
N TYR A 129 -16.50 -11.62 -2.13
CA TYR A 129 -17.02 -11.48 -0.77
C TYR A 129 -18.55 -11.56 -0.77
N SER A 130 -19.06 -12.53 -0.02
CA SER A 130 -20.49 -12.56 0.31
C SER A 130 -20.80 -11.70 1.54
N SER A 131 -22.06 -11.34 1.73
CA SER A 131 -22.52 -10.59 2.92
C SER A 131 -22.38 -11.34 4.25
N PHE A 132 -21.92 -12.58 4.24
CA PHE A 132 -21.82 -13.47 5.41
C PHE A 132 -20.37 -13.81 5.80
N GLU A 133 -19.37 -13.19 5.17
CA GLU A 133 -17.96 -13.46 5.49
C GLU A 133 -17.52 -12.83 6.81
N HIS A 134 -16.72 -13.58 7.56
CA HIS A 134 -16.23 -13.20 8.88
C HIS A 134 -14.86 -12.50 8.82
N GLU A 135 -14.06 -12.78 7.78
CA GLU A 135 -12.75 -12.19 7.51
C GLU A 135 -12.59 -11.94 6.01
N TYR A 136 -11.84 -10.88 5.66
CA TYR A 136 -11.66 -10.47 4.27
C TYR A 136 -10.20 -10.69 3.86
N PHE A 137 -9.98 -11.56 2.87
CA PHE A 137 -8.65 -11.88 2.35
C PHE A 137 -8.51 -11.50 0.89
N SER A 138 -7.42 -10.84 0.53
CA SER A 138 -7.07 -10.51 -0.85
C SER A 138 -5.68 -11.04 -1.16
N ALA A 139 -5.45 -11.41 -2.42
CA ALA A 139 -4.09 -11.62 -2.90
C ALA A 139 -3.34 -10.29 -2.91
N VAL A 140 -2.03 -10.32 -2.66
CA VAL A 140 -1.21 -9.11 -2.64
C VAL A 140 -0.39 -8.97 -3.92
N SER A 141 -0.08 -7.73 -4.27
CA SER A 141 0.96 -7.35 -5.23
C SER A 141 1.99 -6.46 -4.55
N CYS A 142 3.24 -6.65 -4.94
CA CYS A 142 4.41 -5.96 -4.46
C CYS A 142 4.78 -4.84 -5.44
N LEU A 143 4.69 -3.59 -4.98
CA LEU A 143 5.06 -2.43 -5.78
C LEU A 143 6.38 -1.83 -5.31
N GLN A 144 7.34 -1.71 -6.23
CA GLN A 144 8.58 -0.98 -6.01
C GLN A 144 8.43 0.45 -6.51
N PHE A 145 8.94 1.43 -5.75
CA PHE A 145 9.07 2.80 -6.21
C PHE A 145 10.44 3.03 -6.86
N GLU A 146 10.46 3.54 -8.09
CA GLU A 146 11.69 3.88 -8.82
C GLU A 146 11.37 5.02 -9.79
N ASP A 147 12.31 5.97 -9.98
CA ASP A 147 12.18 7.06 -10.95
C ASP A 147 10.83 7.82 -10.91
N GLY A 148 10.28 8.02 -9.70
CA GLY A 148 9.02 8.76 -9.52
C GLY A 148 7.77 7.96 -9.87
N ARG A 149 7.84 6.63 -9.97
CA ARG A 149 6.72 5.75 -10.34
C ARG A 149 6.73 4.44 -9.55
N LEU A 150 5.56 3.81 -9.45
CA LEU A 150 5.40 2.48 -8.89
C LEU A 150 5.41 1.43 -10.00
N PHE A 151 6.11 0.32 -9.77
CA PHE A 151 6.20 -0.81 -10.68
C PHE A 151 5.94 -2.11 -9.93
N ASN A 152 5.21 -3.03 -10.55
CA ASN A 152 5.03 -4.37 -10.02
C ASN A 152 6.34 -5.15 -10.11
N VAL A 153 6.70 -5.85 -9.03
CA VAL A 153 7.91 -6.68 -8.92
C VAL A 153 7.59 -8.08 -8.37
N ASP A 154 6.37 -8.57 -8.60
CA ASP A 154 5.91 -9.86 -8.07
C ASP A 154 6.82 -11.01 -8.53
N ASP A 155 7.33 -10.94 -9.76
CA ASP A 155 8.23 -11.94 -10.34
C ASP A 155 9.65 -11.99 -9.74
N GLN A 156 9.98 -11.05 -8.85
CA GLN A 156 11.27 -10.93 -8.17
C GLN A 156 11.21 -11.24 -6.68
N VAL A 157 10.02 -11.57 -6.16
CA VAL A 157 9.76 -11.75 -4.73
C VAL A 157 9.07 -13.09 -4.50
N TYR A 158 9.48 -13.80 -3.47
CA TYR A 158 8.94 -15.11 -3.10
C TYR A 158 8.47 -15.13 -1.66
N ASP A 159 9.32 -14.71 -0.73
CA ASP A 159 9.12 -14.89 0.70
C ASP A 159 7.91 -14.11 1.21
N ILE A 160 7.65 -12.93 0.65
CA ILE A 160 6.50 -12.10 1.02
C ILE A 160 5.19 -12.86 0.75
N PHE A 161 5.03 -13.47 -0.42
CA PHE A 161 3.79 -14.17 -0.76
C PHE A 161 3.54 -15.38 0.14
N LEU A 162 4.60 -16.09 0.55
CA LEU A 162 4.47 -17.17 1.52
C LEU A 162 4.07 -16.63 2.90
N GLN A 163 4.70 -15.55 3.36
CA GLN A 163 4.35 -14.91 4.64
C GLN A 163 2.90 -14.44 4.67
N GLU A 164 2.40 -13.86 3.58
CA GLU A 164 1.00 -13.43 3.47
C GLU A 164 0.03 -14.62 3.42
N ASN A 165 0.48 -15.81 3.01
CA ASN A 165 -0.34 -17.02 3.02
C ASN A 165 -0.51 -17.66 4.40
N GLU A 166 0.51 -17.61 5.26
CA GLU A 166 0.50 -18.24 6.59
C GLU A 166 -0.74 -17.91 7.46
N PRO A 167 -1.14 -16.63 7.65
CA PRO A 167 -2.33 -16.33 8.43
C PRO A 167 -3.63 -16.82 7.78
N ILE A 168 -3.69 -16.82 6.44
CA ILE A 168 -4.86 -17.28 5.68
C ILE A 168 -4.99 -18.81 5.81
N ILE A 169 -3.89 -19.54 5.67
CA ILE A 169 -3.87 -21.00 5.84
C ILE A 169 -4.27 -21.37 7.27
N SER A 170 -3.75 -20.67 8.26
CA SER A 170 -4.13 -20.85 9.67
C SER A 170 -5.62 -20.62 9.91
N TYR A 171 -6.20 -19.58 9.29
CA TYR A 171 -7.64 -19.33 9.30
C TYR A 171 -8.42 -20.49 8.68
N LEU A 172 -8.02 -20.94 7.49
CA LEU A 172 -8.68 -22.02 6.75
C LEU A 172 -8.67 -23.36 7.51
N GLU A 173 -7.55 -23.70 8.14
CA GLU A 173 -7.45 -24.88 8.99
C GLU A 173 -8.38 -24.80 10.20
N SER A 174 -8.52 -23.63 10.80
CA SER A 174 -9.42 -23.42 11.94
C SER A 174 -10.89 -23.62 11.56
N VAL A 175 -11.32 -23.07 10.42
CA VAL A 175 -12.70 -23.20 9.90
C VAL A 175 -13.05 -24.66 9.61
N TRP A 176 -12.11 -25.40 9.03
CA TRP A 176 -12.30 -26.81 8.71
C TRP A 176 -12.22 -27.77 9.88
N SER A 177 -11.51 -27.40 10.95
CA SER A 177 -11.44 -28.25 12.15
C SER A 177 -12.82 -28.48 12.79
N GLY A 178 -13.80 -27.61 12.52
CA GLY A 178 -15.17 -27.67 13.03
C GLY A 178 -16.26 -28.01 12.01
N SER A 179 -15.93 -28.25 10.73
CA SER A 179 -16.90 -28.27 9.62
C SER A 179 -16.73 -29.48 8.70
N SER A 180 -17.82 -29.92 8.05
CA SER A 180 -17.71 -30.88 6.94
C SER A 180 -17.04 -30.22 5.73
N LYS A 181 -16.00 -30.85 5.18
CA LYS A 181 -15.36 -30.40 3.95
C LYS A 181 -16.26 -30.70 2.75
N ASP A 182 -16.92 -29.67 2.24
CA ASP A 182 -17.87 -29.75 1.12
C ASP A 182 -17.91 -28.42 0.35
N CYS A 183 -18.79 -28.33 -0.65
CA CYS A 183 -18.92 -27.11 -1.44
C CYS A 183 -19.50 -25.93 -0.64
N SER A 184 -20.34 -26.17 0.37
CA SER A 184 -20.92 -25.09 1.19
C SER A 184 -19.81 -24.39 1.96
N SER A 185 -19.02 -25.16 2.71
CA SER A 185 -17.85 -24.66 3.43
C SER A 185 -16.83 -24.04 2.48
N SER A 186 -16.56 -24.65 1.31
CA SER A 186 -15.66 -24.07 0.29
C SER A 186 -16.13 -22.71 -0.24
N THR A 187 -17.44 -22.49 -0.31
CA THR A 187 -18.02 -21.22 -0.76
C THR A 187 -17.85 -20.13 0.29
N GLU A 188 -17.96 -20.47 1.57
CA GLU A 188 -17.75 -19.53 2.68
C GLU A 188 -16.31 -19.05 2.78
N ILE A 189 -15.34 -19.87 2.39
CA ILE A 189 -13.90 -19.55 2.41
C ILE A 189 -13.34 -19.16 1.03
N LYS A 190 -14.20 -18.91 0.03
CA LYS A 190 -13.79 -18.78 -1.37
C LYS A 190 -12.75 -17.68 -1.59
N SER A 191 -12.90 -16.55 -0.89
CA SER A 191 -11.97 -15.42 -0.95
C SER A 191 -10.59 -15.77 -0.40
N ALA A 192 -10.52 -16.47 0.74
CA ALA A 192 -9.29 -16.98 1.34
C ALA A 192 -8.57 -17.96 0.41
N VAL A 193 -9.30 -18.89 -0.21
CA VAL A 193 -8.73 -19.85 -1.16
C VAL A 193 -8.18 -19.15 -2.41
N ALA A 194 -8.91 -18.15 -2.92
CA ALA A 194 -8.46 -17.33 -4.04
C ALA A 194 -7.16 -16.59 -3.70
N ALA A 195 -7.07 -16.00 -2.50
CA ALA A 195 -5.94 -15.20 -2.08
C ALA A 195 -4.66 -16.04 -2.05
N VAL A 196 -4.71 -17.21 -1.40
CA VAL A 196 -3.57 -18.14 -1.33
C VAL A 196 -3.18 -18.66 -2.70
N TYR A 197 -4.16 -19.01 -3.54
CA TYR A 197 -3.90 -19.47 -4.91
C TYR A 197 -3.10 -18.44 -5.72
N LEU A 198 -3.52 -17.17 -5.71
CA LEU A 198 -2.83 -16.12 -6.46
C LEU A 198 -1.49 -15.74 -5.84
N ASN A 199 -1.36 -15.68 -4.52
CA ASN A 199 -0.07 -15.44 -3.88
C ASN A 199 0.95 -16.53 -4.29
N TYR A 200 0.53 -17.80 -4.39
CA TYR A 200 1.39 -18.83 -4.97
C TYR A 200 1.70 -18.58 -6.45
N LEU A 201 0.75 -18.12 -7.27
CA LEU A 201 1.05 -17.77 -8.66
C LEU A 201 2.06 -16.62 -8.77
N ASN A 202 1.89 -15.56 -7.95
CA ASN A 202 2.80 -14.43 -7.83
C ASN A 202 4.21 -14.88 -7.44
N ALA A 203 4.32 -15.83 -6.52
CA ALA A 203 5.58 -16.49 -6.16
C ALA A 203 6.15 -17.45 -7.23
N GLY A 204 5.49 -17.62 -8.38
CA GLY A 204 5.88 -18.57 -9.43
C GLY A 204 5.53 -20.04 -9.16
N GLU A 205 4.83 -20.33 -8.06
CA GLU A 205 4.52 -21.67 -7.54
C GLU A 205 3.24 -22.29 -8.12
N LYS A 206 3.22 -22.44 -9.45
CA LYS A 206 2.04 -22.94 -10.19
C LYS A 206 1.55 -24.32 -9.74
N VAL A 207 2.45 -25.18 -9.26
CA VAL A 207 2.09 -26.52 -8.79
C VAL A 207 1.41 -26.45 -7.43
N LEU A 208 1.98 -25.68 -6.49
CA LEU A 208 1.40 -25.48 -5.16
C LEU A 208 0.04 -24.78 -5.25
N ALA A 209 -0.09 -23.76 -6.10
CA ALA A 209 -1.37 -23.09 -6.35
C ALA A 209 -2.46 -24.11 -6.73
N ARG A 210 -2.19 -24.97 -7.72
CA ARG A 210 -3.16 -26.00 -8.16
C ARG A 210 -3.46 -27.03 -7.09
N GLN A 211 -2.46 -27.47 -6.32
CA GLN A 211 -2.68 -28.40 -5.22
C GLN A 211 -3.59 -27.76 -4.17
N PHE A 212 -3.28 -26.53 -3.77
CA PHE A 212 -4.07 -25.77 -2.80
C PHE A 212 -5.53 -25.62 -3.24
N LEU A 213 -5.78 -25.23 -4.50
CA LEU A 213 -7.14 -25.12 -5.02
C LEU A 213 -7.89 -26.47 -5.00
N ASN A 214 -7.21 -27.57 -5.32
CA ASN A 214 -7.82 -28.90 -5.32
C ASN A 214 -8.17 -29.38 -3.91
N ASP A 215 -7.35 -29.02 -2.93
CA ASP A 215 -7.56 -29.41 -1.55
C ASP A 215 -8.66 -28.56 -0.89
N TYR A 216 -8.69 -27.25 -1.19
CA TYR A 216 -9.52 -26.27 -0.50
C TYR A 216 -10.80 -25.82 -1.22
N TYR A 217 -10.95 -26.06 -2.52
CA TYR A 217 -12.17 -25.71 -3.24
C TYR A 217 -12.87 -26.93 -3.82
N LEU A 218 -13.92 -27.40 -3.14
CA LEU A 218 -14.61 -28.66 -3.43
C LEU A 218 -15.92 -28.49 -4.20
N CYS A 219 -16.12 -27.35 -4.86
CA CYS A 219 -17.32 -27.07 -5.61
C CYS A 219 -17.27 -27.58 -7.07
N PRO A 220 -18.44 -27.92 -7.67
CA PRO A 220 -18.51 -28.37 -9.06
C PRO A 220 -18.00 -27.35 -10.10
N ASP A 221 -18.01 -26.07 -9.78
CA ASP A 221 -17.57 -24.96 -10.64
C ASP A 221 -16.06 -24.66 -10.53
N LYS A 222 -15.27 -25.52 -9.89
CA LYS A 222 -13.84 -25.33 -9.64
C LYS A 222 -13.04 -24.90 -10.87
N GLU A 223 -13.27 -25.52 -12.04
CA GLU A 223 -12.55 -25.14 -13.27
C GLU A 223 -12.87 -23.71 -13.72
N SER A 224 -14.14 -23.30 -13.63
CA SER A 224 -14.55 -21.93 -13.92
C SER A 224 -13.94 -20.94 -12.93
N PHE A 225 -13.91 -21.29 -11.65
CA PHE A 225 -13.28 -20.48 -10.62
C PHE A 225 -11.77 -20.36 -10.85
N LYS A 226 -11.09 -21.47 -11.15
CA LYS A 226 -9.67 -21.46 -11.52
C LYS A 226 -9.39 -20.53 -12.70
N ASN A 227 -10.21 -20.61 -13.75
CA ASN A 227 -10.04 -19.75 -14.94
C ASN A 227 -10.25 -18.26 -14.61
N PHE A 228 -11.17 -17.95 -13.70
CA PHE A 228 -11.33 -16.58 -13.19
C PHE A 228 -10.09 -16.12 -12.41
N LEU A 229 -9.49 -16.98 -11.58
CA LEU A 229 -8.27 -16.65 -10.84
C LEU A 229 -7.09 -16.48 -11.79
N ASP A 230 -6.89 -17.40 -12.72
CA ASP A 230 -5.82 -17.33 -13.72
C ASP A 230 -5.93 -16.10 -14.63
N SER A 231 -7.10 -15.48 -14.78
CA SER A 231 -7.22 -14.22 -15.54
C SER A 231 -6.81 -12.98 -14.75
N GLN A 232 -6.55 -13.12 -13.46
CA GLN A 232 -6.04 -12.04 -12.59
C GLN A 232 -4.50 -12.04 -12.51
N PHE A 233 -3.85 -13.01 -13.14
CA PHE A 233 -2.40 -13.24 -13.17
C PHE A 233 -1.85 -13.07 -14.60
#